data_AF-A0A9N8N0Y7-F1
#
_entry.id   AF-A0A9N8N0Y7-F1
#
_cell.length_a   1.000
_cell.length_b   1.000
_cell.length_c   1.000
_cell.angle_alpha   90.00
_cell.angle_beta   90.00
_cell.angle_gamma   90.00
#
_symmetry.space_group_name_H-M   'P 1'
#
loop_
_entity.id
_entity.type
_entity.pdbx_description
1 polymer ?
#
loop_
_entity_poly.entity_id
_entity_poly.type
_entity_poly.pdbx_seq_one_letter_code
_entity_poly.pdbx_strand_id
1 'polypeptide(L)' 'MAPPDFEHVVKTIAADTNTPTETVSKMYVDVWAEYSDGARILDYLTVLVAKRVRENLRGVRQDRH' A
#
# COMPACT_ATOMS: atom_id res chain seq x y z
N MET A 1 -13.48 -11.33 5.98
CA MET A 1 -13.94 -9.93 6.08
C MET A 1 -12.71 -9.08 5.85
N ALA A 2 -12.55 -8.48 4.67
CA ALA A 2 -11.43 -7.56 4.45
C ALA A 2 -11.63 -6.37 5.43
N PRO A 3 -10.59 -5.90 6.11
CA PRO A 3 -10.72 -4.72 6.95
C PRO A 3 -11.29 -3.58 6.08
N PRO A 4 -12.31 -2.85 6.55
CA PRO A 4 -13.01 -1.83 5.76
C PRO A 4 -12.09 -0.75 5.19
N ASP A 5 -10.90 -0.58 5.78
CA ASP A 5 -9.85 0.33 5.30
C ASP A 5 -9.10 -0.14 4.05
N PHE A 6 -8.99 -1.44 3.77
CA PHE A 6 -8.11 -1.92 2.68
C PHE A 6 -8.52 -1.36 1.31
N GLU A 7 -9.78 -1.56 0.91
CA GLU A 7 -10.26 -1.10 -0.39
C GLU A 7 -10.28 0.43 -0.50
N HIS A 8 -10.58 1.12 0.60
CA HIS A 8 -10.60 2.58 0.64
C HIS A 8 -9.19 3.17 0.51
N VAL A 9 -8.22 2.60 1.21
CA VAL A 9 -6.81 3.01 1.17
C VAL A 9 -6.22 2.74 -0.21
N VAL A 10 -6.47 1.57 -0.80
CA VAL A 10 -6.00 1.23 -2.15
C VAL A 10 -6.58 2.19 -3.19
N LYS A 11 -7.89 2.47 -3.17
CA LYS A 11 -8.52 3.43 -4.09
C LYS A 11 -7.95 4.84 -3.94
N THR A 12 -7.73 5.27 -2.70
CA THR A 12 -7.14 6.58 -2.41
C THR A 12 -5.72 6.69 -2.94
N ILE A 13 -4.88 5.68 -2.71
CA ILE A 13 -3.51 5.65 -3.21
C ILE A 13 -3.49 5.62 -4.74
N ALA A 14 -4.32 4.78 -5.37
CA ALA A 14 -4.44 4.69 -6.82
C ALA A 14 -4.80 6.04 -7.47
N ALA A 15 -5.73 6.78 -6.86
CA ALA A 15 -6.11 8.11 -7.31
C ALA A 15 -4.97 9.13 -7.14
N ASP A 16 -4.33 9.18 -5.97
CA ASP A 16 -3.23 10.10 -5.64
C ASP A 16 -1.99 9.85 -6.51
N THR A 17 -1.68 8.59 -6.77
CA THR A 17 -0.53 8.18 -7.56
C THR A 17 -0.87 7.88 -9.01
N ASN A 18 -2.06 8.24 -9.52
CA ASN A 18 -2.55 7.92 -10.88
C ASN A 18 -2.09 6.54 -11.40
N THR A 19 -2.18 5.52 -10.53
CA THR A 19 -1.70 4.15 -10.77
C THR A 19 -2.92 3.25 -10.78
N PRO A 20 -3.01 2.23 -11.66
CA PRO A 20 -4.11 1.29 -11.66
C PRO A 20 -4.27 0.60 -10.29
N THR A 21 -5.51 0.52 -9.84
CA THR A 21 -5.91 -0.03 -8.54
C THR A 21 -5.39 -1.46 -8.36
N GLU A 22 -5.33 -2.27 -9.42
CA GLU A 22 -4.80 -3.63 -9.38
C GLU A 22 -3.31 -3.67 -9.00
N THR A 23 -2.50 -2.76 -9.54
CA THR A 23 -1.08 -2.63 -9.21
C THR A 23 -0.89 -2.19 -7.76
N VAL A 24 -1.69 -1.22 -7.32
CA VAL A 24 -1.67 -0.76 -5.92
C VAL A 24 -2.10 -1.87 -4.97
N SER A 25 -3.14 -2.66 -5.31
CA SER A 25 -3.58 -3.81 -4.52
C SER A 25 -2.50 -4.86 -4.37
N LYS A 26 -1.84 -5.25 -5.48
CA LYS A 26 -0.73 -6.22 -5.44
C LYS A 26 0.41 -5.74 -4.56
N MET A 27 0.83 -4.49 -4.73
CA MET A 27 1.90 -3.88 -3.93
C MET A 27 1.52 -3.76 -2.46
N TYR A 28 0.26 -3.44 -2.16
CA TYR A 28 -0.23 -3.36 -0.80
C TYR A 28 -0.18 -4.73 -0.12
N VAL A 29 -0.62 -5.80 -0.79
CA VAL A 29 -0.58 -7.16 -0.24
C VAL A 29 0.87 -7.61 0.02
N ASP A 30 1.77 -7.32 -0.90
CA ASP A 30 3.20 -7.66 -0.79
C ASP A 30 3.85 -6.97 0.43
N VAL A 31 3.67 -5.66 0.55
CA VAL A 31 4.17 -4.87 1.68
C VAL A 31 3.46 -5.26 2.98
N TRP A 32 2.18 -5.59 2.94
CA TRP A 32 1.45 -6.08 4.11
C TRP A 32 2.04 -7.39 4.62
N ALA A 33 2.34 -8.34 3.73
CA ALA A 33 2.96 -9.61 4.10
C ALA A 33 4.32 -9.37 4.78
N GLU A 34 5.17 -8.53 4.18
CA GLU A 34 6.49 -8.15 4.75
C GLU A 34 6.36 -7.54 6.15
N TYR A 35 5.41 -6.62 6.35
CA TYR A 35 5.26 -5.91 7.62
C TYR A 35 4.55 -6.76 8.67
N SER A 36 3.65 -7.66 8.25
CA SER A 36 2.92 -8.55 9.14
C SER A 36 3.81 -9.67 9.68
N ASP A 37 4.88 -10.02 8.96
CA ASP A 37 5.85 -11.01 9.41
C ASP A 37 6.60 -10.51 10.65
N GLY A 38 6.44 -11.22 11.77
CA GLY A 38 7.05 -10.86 13.05
C GLY A 38 6.42 -9.67 13.79
N ALA A 39 5.38 -9.04 13.24
CA ALA A 39 4.69 -7.93 13.91
C ALA A 39 3.83 -8.42 15.09
N ARG A 40 4.04 -7.80 16.25
CA ARG A 40 3.21 -8.02 17.45
C ARG A 40 1.98 -7.11 17.52
N ILE A 41 1.99 -5.99 16.81
CA ILE A 41 0.92 -5.00 16.80
C ILE A 41 0.51 -4.76 15.35
N LEU A 42 -0.73 -5.08 15.02
CA LEU A 42 -1.28 -4.97 13.67
C LEU A 42 -2.13 -3.71 13.47
N ASP A 43 -2.53 -3.02 14.55
CA ASP A 43 -3.37 -1.83 14.49
C ASP A 43 -2.80 -0.70 13.62
N TYR A 44 -1.47 -0.57 13.59
CA TYR A 44 -0.79 0.47 12.81
C TYR A 44 -0.29 -0.02 11.45
N LEU A 45 -0.45 -1.32 11.16
CA LEU A 45 0.09 -1.91 9.93
C LEU A 45 -0.50 -1.24 8.70
N THR A 46 -1.82 -0.97 8.72
CA THR A 46 -2.53 -0.30 7.63
C THR A 46 -1.90 1.03 7.24
N VAL A 47 -1.49 1.85 8.22
CA VAL A 47 -0.89 3.17 7.99
C VAL A 47 0.53 3.03 7.47
N LEU A 48 1.31 2.10 8.03
CA LEU A 48 2.69 1.83 7.63
C LEU A 48 2.76 1.31 6.18
N VAL A 49 1.92 0.32 5.86
CA VAL A 49 1.80 -0.25 4.53
C VAL A 49 1.34 0.81 3.54
N ALA A 50 0.31 1.59 3.87
CA ALA A 50 -0.16 2.68 3.01
C ALA A 50 0.95 3.71 2.70
N LYS A 51 1.72 4.11 3.71
CA LYS A 51 2.87 5.01 3.53
C LYS A 51 3.92 4.40 2.61
N ARG A 52 4.30 3.14 2.85
CA ARG A 52 5.33 2.44 2.07
C ARG A 52 4.95 2.24 0.61
N VAL A 53 3.69 1.89 0.34
CA VAL A 53 3.15 1.77 -1.03
C VAL A 53 3.22 3.10 -1.77
N ARG A 54 2.83 4.22 -1.14
CA ARG A 54 2.94 5.56 -1.75
C ARG A 54 4.39 5.91 -2.11
N GLU A 55 5.32 5.67 -1.19
CA GLU A 55 6.74 5.96 -1.41
C GLU A 55 7.33 5.11 -2.53
N ASN A 56 7.01 3.81 -2.59
CA ASN A 56 7.42 2.94 -3.70
C ASN A 56 6.89 3.43 -5.04
N LEU A 57 5.61 3.84 -5.10
CA LEU A 57 5.02 4.37 -6.34
C LEU A 57 5.64 5.72 -6.75
N ARG A 58 6.03 6.57 -5.79
CA ARG A 58 6.77 7.82 -6.06
C ARG A 58 8.18 7.54 -6.57
N GLY A 59 8.91 6.58 -5.97
CA GLY A 59 10.24 6.17 -6.41
C GLY A 59 10.24 5.58 -7.83
N VAL A 60 9.28 4.70 -8.14
CA VAL A 60 9.11 4.12 -9.48
C VAL A 60 8.81 5.17 -10.54
N ARG A 61 8.07 6.24 -10.18
CA ARG A 61 7.83 7.37 -11.10
C ARG A 61 9.06 8.20 -11.36
N GLN A 62 9.93 8.36 -10.36
CA GLN A 62 11.13 9.19 -10.44
C GLN A 62 12.28 8.49 -11.19
N ASP A 63 12.35 7.15 -11.14
CA ASP A 63 13.29 6.35 -11.93
C ASP A 63 12.94 6.31 -13.44
N ARG A 64 11.70 6.67 -13.79
CA ARG A 64 11.20 6.71 -15.18
C ARG A 64 11.44 8.04 -15.91
N HIS A 65 12.16 8.98 -15.31
CA HIS A 65 12.49 10.30 -15.86
C HIS A 65 13.99 10.44 -16.11
#